data_AF-A0A5J6SK80-F1
#
_entry.id   AF-A0A5J6SK80-F1
#
_cell.length_a   1.000
_cell.length_b   1.000
_cell.length_c   1.000
_cell.angle_alpha   90.00
_cell.angle_beta   90.00
_cell.angle_gamma   90.00
#
_symmetry.space_group_name_H-M   'P 1'
#
loop_
_entity.id
_entity.type
_entity.pdbx_description
1 polymer ?
#
loop_
_entity_poly.entity_id
_entity_poly.type
_entity_poly.pdbx_seq_one_letter_code
_entity_poly.pdbx_strand_id
1 'polypeptide(L)' 'MVTPSIGIAIYPEHGQDAETLIKHADKAMYQAKRAGKNNYVVFDNVPQ' A
#
# COMPACT_ATOMS: atom_id res chain seq x y z
N MET A 1 21.78 3.95 5.95
CA MET A 1 20.90 4.66 5.01
C MET A 1 19.47 4.35 5.41
N VAL A 2 18.63 5.37 5.63
CA VAL A 2 17.20 5.18 5.91
C VAL A 2 16.46 5.34 4.60
N THR A 3 15.80 4.29 4.13
CA THR A 3 15.01 4.30 2.89
C THR A 3 13.53 4.13 3.22
N PRO A 4 12.64 5.00 2.73
CA PRO A 4 11.22 4.86 2.98
C PRO A 4 10.65 3.61 2.30
N SER A 5 9.50 3.15 2.77
CA SER A 5 8.65 2.18 2.07
C SER A 5 7.28 2.81 1.96
N ILE A 6 6.68 2.77 0.77
CA ILE A 6 5.48 3.55 0.46
C ILE A 6 4.36 2.60 0.01
N GLY A 7 3.15 2.81 0.53
CA GLY A 7 1.96 2.12 0.07
C GLY A 7 0.96 3.11 -0.53
N ILE A 8 0.32 2.73 -1.64
CA ILE A 8 -0.56 3.59 -2.42
C ILE A 8 -1.94 2.96 -2.51
N ALA A 9 -2.99 3.72 -2.20
CA ALA A 9 -4.39 3.35 -2.44
C ALA A 9 -5.09 4.43 -3.28
N ILE A 10 -5.97 4.02 -4.19
CA ILE A 10 -6.61 4.88 -5.20
C ILE A 10 -8.12 4.83 -4.99
N TYR A 11 -8.74 5.98 -4.78
CA TYR A 11 -10.19 6.10 -4.82
C TYR A 11 -10.69 6.12 -6.28
N PRO A 12 -11.82 5.47 -6.62
CA PRO A 12 -12.66 4.60 -5.78
C PRO A 12 -12.25 3.12 -5.80
N GLU A 13 -11.23 2.76 -6.59
CA GLU A 13 -10.83 1.37 -6.88
C GLU A 13 -10.47 0.57 -5.63
N HIS A 14 -9.74 1.19 -4.70
CA HIS A 14 -9.26 0.58 -3.46
C HIS A 14 -10.09 0.97 -2.25
N GLY A 15 -11.31 1.48 -2.43
CA GLY A 15 -12.21 1.85 -1.34
C GLY A 15 -13.01 3.10 -1.65
N GLN A 16 -14.22 3.17 -1.09
CA GLN A 16 -15.13 4.31 -1.27
C GLN A 16 -15.11 5.30 -0.10
N ASP A 17 -14.36 4.99 0.95
CA ASP A 17 -14.22 5.80 2.16
C ASP A 17 -12.74 5.91 2.57
N ALA A 18 -12.43 6.97 3.33
CA ALA A 18 -11.06 7.26 3.74
C ALA A 18 -10.45 6.18 4.65
N GLU A 19 -11.26 5.55 5.51
CA GLU A 19 -10.77 4.52 6.43
C GLU A 19 -10.29 3.29 5.66
N THR A 20 -11.09 2.84 4.69
CA THR A 20 -10.74 1.73 3.78
C THR A 20 -9.49 2.05 2.97
N LEU A 21 -9.40 3.25 2.38
CA LEU A 21 -8.22 3.66 1.60
C LEU A 21 -6.94 3.69 2.45
N ILE A 22 -7.00 4.23 3.67
CA ILE A 22 -5.86 4.26 4.60
C ILE A 22 -5.42 2.83 4.95
N LYS A 23 -6.38 1.96 5.26
CA LYS A 23 -6.11 0.56 5.62
C LYS A 23 -5.48 -0.22 4.46
N HIS A 24 -5.88 0.07 3.23
CA HIS A 24 -5.31 -0.53 2.02
C HIS A 24 -3.92 0.02 1.70
N ALA A 25 -3.70 1.34 1.84
CA ALA A 25 -2.39 1.94 1.69
C ALA A 25 -1.39 1.38 2.73
N ASP A 26 -1.82 1.20 3.98
CA ASP A 26 -0.97 0.61 5.03
C ASP A 26 -0.60 -0.85 4.72
N LYS A 27 -1.56 -1.66 4.25
CA LYS A 27 -1.29 -3.02 3.76
C LYS A 27 -0.25 -3.03 2.63
N ALA A 28 -0.40 -2.16 1.64
CA ALA A 28 0.53 -2.04 0.52
C ALA A 28 1.92 -1.59 1.00
N MET A 29 1.99 -0.64 1.92
CA MET A 29 3.26 -0.18 2.52
C MET A 29 3.96 -1.35 3.23
N TYR A 30 3.21 -2.18 3.95
CA TYR A 30 3.77 -3.33 4.64
C TYR A 30 4.32 -4.36 3.64
N GLN A 31 3.64 -4.58 2.52
CA GLN A 31 4.16 -5.41 1.43
C GLN A 31 5.44 -4.82 0.83
N ALA A 32 5.49 -3.52 0.56
CA ALA A 32 6.68 -2.83 0.09
C ALA A 32 7.87 -3.02 1.05
N LYS A 33 7.60 -2.99 2.37
CA LYS A 33 8.59 -3.23 3.41
C LYS A 33 9.14 -4.66 3.42
N ARG A 34 8.30 -5.64 3.06
CA ARG A 34 8.66 -7.08 2.99
C ARG A 34 9.37 -7.45 1.69
N ALA A 35 9.03 -6.80 0.58
CA ALA A 35 9.60 -7.04 -0.75
C ALA A 35 11.06 -6.55 -0.91
N GLY A 36 11.60 -5.89 0.11
CA GLY A 36 12.88 -5.20 0.07
C GLY A 36 12.65 -3.71 0.29
N LYS A 37 13.18 -3.18 1.39
CA LYS A 37 13.11 -1.75 1.75
C LYS A 37 13.56 -0.88 0.56
N ASN A 38 13.10 0.37 0.51
CA ASN A 38 13.32 1.31 -0.60
C ASN A 38 12.43 1.04 -1.84
N ASN A 39 11.18 0.63 -1.61
CA ASN A 39 10.23 0.39 -2.69
C ASN A 39 8.84 0.96 -2.35
N TYR A 40 7.99 1.05 -3.38
CA TYR A 40 6.59 1.38 -3.26
C TYR A 40 5.73 0.23 -3.80
N VAL A 41 4.53 0.07 -3.25
CA VAL A 41 3.53 -0.88 -3.73
C VAL A 41 2.20 -0.17 -3.85
N VAL A 42 1.54 -0.35 -4.99
CA VAL A 42 0.13 0.01 -5.16
C VAL A 42 -0.69 -1.14 -4.62
N PHE A 43 -1.65 -0.84 -3.75
CA PHE A 43 -2.62 -1.84 -3.32
C PHE A 43 -3.28 -2.41 -4.56
N ASP A 44 -3.23 -3.71 -4.73
CA ASP A 44 -3.90 -4.38 -5.83
C ASP A 44 -4.81 -5.45 -5.21
N ASN A 45 -6.00 -5.63 -5.78
CA ASN A 45 -6.96 -6.64 -5.35
C ASN A 45 -6.57 -8.05 -5.86
N VAL A 46 -5.29 -8.26 -6.18
CA VAL A 46 -4.77 -9.57 -6.54
C VAL A 46 -4.89 -10.47 -5.31
N PRO A 47 -5.65 -11.58 -5.39
CA PRO A 47 -5.76 -12.52 -4.28
C PRO A 47 -4.36 -13.05 -3.95
N GLN A 48 -3.95 -12.88 -2.67
CA GLN A 48 -2.70 -13.43 -2.14
C GLN A 48 -2.76 -14.96 -2.04
#